data_AF-W1XHW9-F1
#
_entry.id   AF-W1XHW9-F1
#
_cell.length_a   1.000
_cell.length_b   1.000
_cell.length_c   1.000
_cell.angle_alpha   90.00
_cell.angle_beta   90.00
_cell.angle_gamma   90.00
#
_symmetry.space_group_name_H-M   'P 1'
#
loop_
_entity.id
_entity.type
_entity.pdbx_description
1 polymer ?
#
loop_
_entity_poly.entity_id
_entity_poly.type
_entity_poly.pdbx_seq_one_letter_code
_entity_poly.pdbx_strand_id
1 'polypeptide(L)'
;LKVDYKNGDKWTLMDFDFKQLKKIFKDWQNGMESGNGWNALFWCNHDQPRIVSRFGDEGEYRVPAAKMLAMVLHGMQGTPYIYQGEEIGMTNPHFTRITDYRDRSEEH
;
A
#
# COMPACT_ATOMS: atom_id res chain seq x y z
N LEU A 1 1.98 4.16 -6.24
CA LEU A 1 1.18 2.93 -6.09
C LEU A 1 -0.31 3.25 -6.30
N LYS A 2 -0.72 3.61 -7.52
CA LYS A 2 -2.12 3.95 -7.87
C LYS A 2 -2.66 2.90 -8.85
N VAL A 3 -2.62 1.64 -8.44
CA VAL A 3 -2.90 0.46 -9.29
C VAL A 3 -4.33 -0.07 -9.12
N ASP A 4 -5.10 0.61 -8.29
CA ASP A 4 -6.46 0.32 -7.85
C ASP A 4 -7.38 1.54 -8.09
N TYR A 5 -6.94 2.51 -8.89
CA TYR A 5 -7.70 3.71 -9.22
C TYR A 5 -8.35 3.51 -10.59
N LYS A 6 -9.66 3.27 -10.64
CA LYS A 6 -10.38 3.17 -11.91
C LYS A 6 -10.32 4.53 -12.59
N ASN A 7 -9.66 4.60 -13.75
CA ASN A 7 -9.46 5.85 -14.51
C ASN A 7 -8.80 6.99 -13.70
N GLY A 8 -8.00 6.66 -12.69
CA GLY A 8 -7.34 7.66 -11.84
C GLY A 8 -8.18 8.20 -10.68
N ASP A 9 -9.41 7.71 -10.49
CA ASP A 9 -10.23 8.04 -9.34
C ASP A 9 -9.78 7.27 -8.08
N LYS A 10 -9.47 8.00 -7.01
CA LYS A 10 -8.99 7.47 -5.73
C LYS A 10 -10.08 6.68 -4.99
N TRP A 11 -11.35 6.97 -5.27
CA TRP A 11 -12.49 6.49 -4.47
C TRP A 11 -13.24 5.32 -5.08
N THR A 12 -12.74 4.76 -6.19
CA THR A 12 -13.35 3.59 -6.82
C THR A 12 -12.80 2.29 -6.26
N LEU A 13 -13.69 1.37 -5.87
CA LEU A 13 -13.35 -0.02 -5.57
C LEU A 13 -13.00 -0.76 -6.87
N MET A 14 -11.75 -1.16 -7.02
CA MET A 14 -11.27 -2.04 -8.08
C MET A 14 -10.22 -2.98 -7.48
N ASP A 15 -10.24 -4.25 -7.91
CA ASP A 15 -9.14 -5.16 -7.59
C ASP A 15 -7.84 -4.60 -8.16
N PHE A 16 -6.79 -4.59 -7.34
CA PHE A 16 -5.52 -4.00 -7.76
C PHE A 16 -4.94 -4.75 -8.96
N ASP A 17 -4.44 -4.02 -9.97
CA ASP A 17 -3.76 -4.64 -11.09
C ASP A 17 -2.35 -5.08 -10.66
N PHE A 18 -2.22 -6.37 -10.32
CA PHE A 18 -0.96 -6.98 -9.92
C PHE A 18 0.14 -6.89 -11.00
N LYS A 19 -0.22 -6.96 -12.29
CA LYS A 19 0.76 -6.84 -13.37
C LYS A 19 1.27 -5.40 -13.46
N GLN A 20 0.37 -4.43 -13.32
CA GLN A 20 0.73 -3.02 -13.26
C GLN A 20 1.59 -2.70 -12.03
N LEU A 21 1.27 -3.27 -10.86
CA LEU A 21 2.08 -3.14 -9.64
C LEU A 21 3.52 -3.62 -9.86
N LYS A 22 3.68 -4.82 -10.41
CA LYS A 22 5.00 -5.37 -10.75
C LYS A 22 5.74 -4.49 -11.77
N LYS A 23 5.02 -3.97 -12.77
CA LYS A 23 5.60 -3.06 -13.76
C LYS A 23 6.14 -1.79 -13.10
N ILE A 24 5.36 -1.16 -12.22
CA ILE A 24 5.78 0.05 -11.49
C ILE A 24 7.02 -0.24 -10.64
N PHE A 25 7.05 -1.35 -9.91
CA PHE A 25 8.24 -1.74 -9.14
C PHE A 25 9.47 -1.93 -10.00
N LYS A 26 9.33 -2.64 -11.14
CA LYS A 26 10.43 -2.82 -12.08
C LYS A 26 10.94 -1.50 -12.63
N ASP A 27 10.02 -0.62 -13.03
CA ASP A 27 10.37 0.66 -13.65
C ASP A 27 11.11 1.58 -12.64
N TRP A 28 10.68 1.62 -11.37
CA TRP A 28 11.36 2.38 -10.30
C TRP A 28 12.71 1.77 -9.88
N GLN A 29 12.80 0.45 -9.72
CA GLN A 29 14.06 -0.22 -9.36
C GLN A 29 15.11 0.01 -10.45
N ASN A 30 14.76 -0.26 -11.70
CA ASN A 30 15.69 -0.08 -12.82
C ASN A 30 16.05 1.40 -13.04
N GLY A 31 15.05 2.29 -12.93
CA GLY A 31 15.25 3.73 -13.10
C GLY A 31 16.21 4.30 -12.05
N MET A 32 15.99 4.00 -10.78
CA MET A 32 16.88 4.48 -9.71
C MET A 32 18.28 3.90 -9.84
N GLU A 33 18.43 2.60 -10.09
CA GLU A 33 19.75 1.98 -10.30
C GLU A 33 20.49 2.66 -11.46
N SER A 34 19.81 2.87 -12.61
CA SER A 34 20.42 3.53 -13.77
C SER A 34 20.82 4.98 -13.52
N GLY A 35 20.09 5.67 -12.64
CA GLY A 35 20.35 7.05 -12.24
C GLY A 35 21.25 7.18 -11.02
N ASN A 36 21.81 6.08 -10.50
CA ASN A 36 22.56 6.04 -9.24
C ASN A 36 21.81 6.69 -8.06
N GLY A 37 20.49 6.52 -8.05
CA GLY A 37 19.56 6.97 -7.02
C GLY A 37 19.28 5.90 -5.97
N TRP A 38 18.48 6.23 -4.96
CA TRP A 38 18.11 5.32 -3.87
C TRP A 38 16.62 5.39 -3.60
N ASN A 39 15.94 4.24 -3.61
CA ASN A 39 14.49 4.19 -3.40
C ASN A 39 14.14 4.34 -1.91
N ALA A 40 13.07 5.09 -1.63
CA ALA A 40 12.32 4.96 -0.39
C ALA A 40 11.17 3.97 -0.63
N LEU A 41 11.16 2.87 0.11
CA LEU A 41 10.21 1.77 -0.08
C LEU A 41 9.16 1.83 1.03
N PHE A 42 7.90 2.03 0.68
CA PHE A 42 6.80 2.04 1.64
C PHE A 42 5.52 1.51 1.02
N TRP A 43 4.72 0.83 1.85
CA TRP A 43 3.34 0.46 1.52
C TRP A 43 2.34 1.43 2.11
N CYS A 44 2.49 1.73 3.41
CA CYS A 44 1.56 2.54 4.17
C CYS A 44 2.18 3.89 4.55
N ASN A 45 1.31 4.87 4.75
CA ASN A 45 1.56 6.09 5.50
C ASN A 45 0.21 6.54 6.11
N HIS A 46 0.15 7.74 6.69
CA HIS A 46 -1.07 8.25 7.31
C HIS A 46 -2.22 8.54 6.32
N ASP A 47 -1.92 8.68 5.03
CA ASP A 47 -2.89 9.00 3.97
C ASP A 47 -3.29 7.78 3.12
N GLN A 48 -2.68 6.62 3.36
CA GLN A 48 -2.94 5.38 2.61
C GLN A 48 -3.68 4.36 3.49
N PRO A 49 -4.59 3.56 2.90
CA PRO A 49 -5.24 2.48 3.63
C PRO A 49 -4.22 1.40 4.03
N ARG A 50 -4.61 0.56 5.01
CA ARG A 50 -3.76 -0.53 5.50
C ARG A 50 -3.46 -1.53 4.38
N ILE A 51 -2.19 -1.88 4.21
CA ILE A 51 -1.77 -2.68 3.04
C ILE A 51 -2.39 -4.08 2.99
N VAL A 52 -2.57 -4.72 4.15
CA VAL A 52 -3.17 -6.05 4.25
C VAL A 52 -4.63 -6.03 3.76
N SER A 53 -5.36 -4.98 4.10
CA SER A 53 -6.72 -4.73 3.63
C SER A 53 -6.79 -4.36 2.15
N ARG A 54 -5.74 -3.71 1.63
CA ARG A 54 -5.71 -3.17 0.27
C ARG A 54 -5.30 -4.24 -0.75
N PHE A 55 -4.20 -4.95 -0.51
CA PHE A 55 -3.56 -5.88 -1.46
C PHE A 55 -3.40 -7.30 -0.90
N GLY A 56 -3.86 -7.55 0.32
CA GLY A 56 -3.80 -8.86 0.97
C GLY A 56 -5.18 -9.45 1.20
N ASP A 57 -5.34 -10.09 2.36
CA ASP A 57 -6.59 -10.66 2.85
C ASP A 57 -6.78 -10.24 4.31
N GLU A 58 -8.01 -9.94 4.73
CA GLU A 58 -8.31 -9.62 6.14
C GLU A 58 -8.81 -10.84 6.93
N GLY A 59 -9.13 -11.93 6.24
CA GLY A 59 -9.67 -13.16 6.81
C GLY A 59 -8.60 -14.20 7.16
N GLU A 60 -8.81 -15.43 6.68
CA GLU A 60 -8.00 -16.60 6.99
C GLU A 60 -6.52 -16.41 6.66
N TYR A 61 -6.21 -15.67 5.60
CA TYR A 61 -4.87 -15.48 5.07
C TYR A 61 -4.23 -14.16 5.51
N ARG A 62 -4.80 -13.44 6.49
CA ARG A 62 -4.26 -12.16 6.98
C ARG A 62 -2.77 -12.23 7.33
N VAL A 63 -2.38 -13.20 8.14
CA VAL A 63 -0.98 -13.36 8.57
C VAL A 63 -0.04 -13.72 7.40
N PRO A 64 -0.30 -14.75 6.58
CA PRO A 64 0.58 -15.06 5.45
C PRO A 64 0.60 -13.94 4.40
N ALA A 65 -0.52 -13.25 4.14
CA ALA A 65 -0.57 -12.11 3.22
C ALA A 65 0.27 -10.93 3.73
N ALA A 66 0.14 -10.56 5.00
CA ALA A 66 0.95 -9.50 5.61
C ALA A 66 2.44 -9.78 5.51
N LYS A 67 2.85 -11.02 5.81
CA LYS A 67 4.26 -11.45 5.69
C LYS A 67 4.74 -11.42 4.23
N MET A 68 3.92 -11.87 3.29
CA MET A 68 4.26 -11.83 1.87
C MET A 68 4.48 -10.39 1.38
N LEU A 69 3.58 -9.47 1.74
CA LEU A 69 3.69 -8.05 1.39
C LEU A 69 4.95 -7.40 2.00
N ALA A 70 5.26 -7.73 3.25
CA ALA A 70 6.51 -7.30 3.90
C ALA A 70 7.73 -7.84 3.15
N MET A 71 7.75 -9.12 2.79
CA MET A 71 8.87 -9.74 2.04
C MET A 71 9.08 -9.09 0.68
N VAL A 72 8.00 -8.74 -0.04
CA VAL A 72 8.10 -8.01 -1.31
C VAL A 72 8.78 -6.66 -1.11
N LEU A 73 8.40 -5.89 -0.09
CA LEU A 73 8.97 -4.57 0.15
C LEU A 73 10.43 -4.64 0.61
N HIS A 74 10.69 -5.47 1.62
CA HIS A 74 12.01 -5.60 2.23
C HIS A 74 13.03 -6.35 1.34
N GLY A 75 12.56 -7.03 0.30
CA GLY A 75 13.43 -7.68 -0.69
C GLY A 75 13.88 -6.77 -1.84
N MET A 76 13.33 -5.56 -1.97
CA MET A 76 13.73 -4.59 -3.00
C MET A 76 14.91 -3.72 -2.53
N GLN A 77 15.66 -3.15 -3.47
CA GLN A 77 16.75 -2.22 -3.17
C GLN A 77 16.17 -0.87 -2.74
N GLY A 78 16.59 -0.38 -1.58
CA GLY A 78 16.17 0.91 -1.04
C GLY A 78 16.10 0.90 0.48
N THR A 79 15.60 2.00 1.04
CA THR A 79 15.32 2.12 2.48
C THR A 79 13.86 1.81 2.75
N PRO A 80 13.53 0.72 3.47
CA PRO A 80 12.15 0.39 3.82
C PRO A 80 11.64 1.26 4.98
N TYR A 81 10.37 1.66 4.87
CA TYR A 81 9.63 2.38 5.91
C TYR A 81 8.44 1.52 6.34
N ILE A 82 8.27 1.39 7.65
CA ILE A 82 7.16 0.67 8.28
C ILE A 82 6.29 1.71 8.98
N TYR A 83 4.99 1.71 8.70
CA TYR A 83 4.04 2.58 9.39
C TYR A 83 3.47 1.88 10.64
N GLN A 84 3.20 2.64 11.70
CA GLN A 84 2.69 2.09 12.97
C GLN A 84 1.46 1.19 12.78
N GLY A 85 1.54 -0.06 13.22
CA GLY A 85 0.51 -1.07 13.05
C GLY A 85 0.71 -1.99 11.83
N GLU A 86 1.58 -1.64 10.89
CA GLU A 86 1.95 -2.52 9.77
C GLU A 86 2.69 -3.75 10.28
N GLU A 87 3.53 -3.60 11.30
CA GLU A 87 4.33 -4.66 11.91
C GLU A 87 3.50 -5.77 12.58
N ILE A 88 2.25 -5.47 12.95
CA ILE A 88 1.29 -6.43 13.50
C ILE A 88 0.17 -6.80 12.51
N GLY A 89 0.25 -6.31 11.28
CA GLY A 89 -0.75 -6.54 10.24
C GLY A 89 -2.13 -5.97 10.58
N MET A 90 -2.18 -4.73 11.08
CA MET A 90 -3.44 -4.00 11.32
C MET A 90 -4.26 -3.90 10.02
N THR A 91 -5.57 -4.13 10.13
CA THR A 91 -6.55 -4.00 9.05
C THR A 91 -7.24 -2.65 9.08
N ASN A 92 -8.04 -2.37 8.06
CA ASN A 92 -8.88 -1.18 8.00
C ASN A 92 -9.92 -1.20 9.15
N PRO A 93 -10.36 -0.02 9.63
CA PRO A 93 -11.24 0.07 10.79
C PRO A 93 -12.71 -0.30 10.51
N HIS A 94 -13.11 -0.47 9.25
CA HIS A 94 -14.49 -0.76 8.82
C HIS A 94 -15.56 0.13 9.47
N PHE A 95 -15.29 1.43 9.56
CA PHE A 95 -16.28 2.39 10.04
C PHE A 95 -17.56 2.34 9.19
N THR A 96 -18.71 2.27 9.85
CA THR A 96 -20.02 2.12 9.19
C THR A 96 -20.81 3.42 9.14
N ARG A 97 -20.35 4.47 9.84
CA ARG A 97 -20.96 5.80 9.85
C ARG A 97 -19.91 6.85 9.55
N ILE A 98 -20.29 7.87 8.79
CA ILE A 98 -19.40 8.99 8.45
C ILE A 98 -18.86 9.71 9.70
N THR A 99 -19.67 9.79 10.77
CA THR A 99 -19.31 10.42 12.04
C THR A 99 -18.20 9.69 12.83
N ASP A 100 -17.88 8.46 12.45
CA ASP A 100 -16.80 7.70 13.08
C ASP A 100 -15.42 8.12 12.51
N TYR A 101 -15.40 8.77 11.34
CA TYR A 101 -14.20 9.37 10.76
C TYR A 101 -13.84 10.68 11.47
N ARG A 102 -12.54 10.90 11.68
CA ARG A 102 -11.99 12.11 12.32
C ARG A 102 -11.02 12.88 11.42
N ASP A 103 -10.95 12.51 10.14
CA ASP A 103 -10.14 13.21 9.18
C ASP A 103 -10.81 14.54 8.80
N ARG A 104 -10.02 15.62 8.72
CA ARG A 104 -10.47 16.96 8.33
C ARG A 104 -10.10 17.32 6.88
N SER A 105 -9.64 16.35 6.10
CA SER A 105 -9.18 16.55 4.71
C SER A 105 -10.29 16.95 3.70
N GLU A 106 -11.55 17.07 4.14
CA GLU A 106 -12.72 17.36 3.28
C GLU A 106 -13.41 18.73 3.55
N GLU A 107 -12.72 19.71 4.15
CA GLU A 107 -13.21 21.09 4.17
C GLU A 107 -12.49 21.94 3.11
N HIS A 108 -12.70 21.69 1.80
CA HIS A 108 -12.47 22.65 0.71
C HIS A 108 -13.37 22.36 -0.51
#